data_AF-A0AAD9IW29-F1
#
_entry.id   AF-A0AAD9IW29-F1
#
_cell.length_a   1.000
_cell.length_b   1.000
_cell.length_c   1.000
_cell.angle_alpha   90.00
_cell.angle_beta   90.00
_cell.angle_gamma   90.00
#
_symmetry.space_group_name_H-M   'P 1'
#
loop_
_entity.id
_entity.type
_entity.pdbx_description
1 polymer ?
#
loop_
_entity_poly.entity_id
_entity_poly.type
_entity_poly.pdbx_seq_one_letter_code
_entity_poly.pdbx_strand_id
1 'polypeptide(L)'
;MHSSFRTNMMPLNEEAALGILNHLNKDELQKLLDDDNKLEELIYDEHQVKQLDITKENVMTSNKSIAEYNLSQEPKLASAKQELAHTYETFVKIEKKYEELKQKYEAAKSDEESEVIAEKFLEGSTGVDVFIEQFISKRTEAHQRKVKSEKLVELIQSGSLIKGGNITVPSSVNNQSGAVPYQAPYPTSWKLPYTAGMANMPTAGSYLPR
;
A
#
# COMPACT_ATOMS: atom_id res chain seq x y z
N MET A 1 25.43 13.16 -11.28
CA MET A 1 26.31 11.99 -11.47
C MET A 1 25.60 11.05 -12.43
N HIS A 2 26.08 10.98 -13.68
CA HIS A 2 25.49 10.17 -14.75
C HIS A 2 25.63 8.69 -14.37
N SER A 3 24.53 8.05 -13.97
CA SER A 3 24.48 6.59 -13.89
C SER A 3 24.30 6.09 -15.31
N SER A 4 25.41 5.74 -15.95
CA SER A 4 25.39 5.08 -17.25
C SER A 4 24.44 3.88 -17.16
N PHE A 5 23.38 3.90 -17.97
CA PHE A 5 22.71 2.68 -18.39
C PHE A 5 23.75 1.88 -19.17
N ARG A 6 24.60 1.16 -18.45
CA ARG A 6 25.46 0.17 -19.06
C ARG A 6 24.51 -0.97 -19.39
N THR A 7 23.90 -0.88 -20.59
CA THR A 7 23.36 -2.06 -21.24
C THR A 7 24.48 -3.08 -21.16
N ASN A 8 24.27 -4.15 -20.40
CA ASN A 8 25.23 -5.23 -20.28
C ASN A 8 25.13 -6.06 -21.58
N MET A 9 25.24 -5.40 -22.72
CA MET A 9 25.44 -6.03 -24.02
C MET A 9 26.84 -6.60 -23.94
N MET A 10 26.93 -7.92 -24.06
CA MET A 10 28.21 -8.59 -24.23
C MET A 10 28.93 -7.90 -25.39
N PRO A 11 30.20 -7.47 -25.22
CA PRO A 11 30.92 -6.83 -26.31
C PRO A 11 30.95 -7.78 -27.51
N LEU A 12 30.71 -7.22 -28.70
CA LEU A 12 30.76 -7.98 -29.95
C LEU A 12 32.16 -8.60 -30.07
N ASN A 13 32.23 -9.93 -30.14
CA ASN A 13 33.45 -10.66 -30.33
C ASN A 13 33.69 -10.78 -31.84
N GLU A 14 34.19 -9.69 -32.40
CA GLU A 14 34.48 -9.56 -33.83
C GLU A 14 35.44 -10.67 -34.31
N GLU A 15 36.35 -11.14 -33.45
CA GLU A 15 37.32 -12.19 -33.79
C GLU A 15 36.67 -13.58 -33.90
N ALA A 16 35.72 -13.91 -33.02
CA ALA A 16 34.96 -15.16 -33.14
C ALA A 16 34.01 -15.12 -34.35
N ALA A 17 33.33 -13.98 -34.58
CA ALA A 17 32.39 -13.82 -35.68
C ALA A 17 33.09 -13.86 -37.06
N LEU A 18 34.28 -13.26 -37.19
CA LEU A 18 35.06 -13.28 -38.43
C LEU A 18 35.88 -14.57 -38.59
N GLY A 19 36.13 -15.31 -37.51
CA GLY A 19 36.78 -16.62 -37.55
C GLY A 19 36.00 -17.65 -38.38
N ILE A 20 34.69 -17.47 -38.52
CA ILE A 20 33.83 -18.30 -39.37
C ILE A 20 34.12 -18.07 -40.87
N LEU A 21 34.57 -16.88 -41.25
CA LEU A 21 34.90 -16.60 -42.65
C LEU A 21 36.27 -17.20 -43.05
N ASN A 22 37.16 -17.43 -42.09
CA ASN A 22 38.52 -17.94 -42.34
C ASN A 22 38.57 -19.39 -42.82
N HIS A 23 37.49 -20.16 -42.68
CA HIS A 23 37.42 -21.57 -43.09
C HIS A 23 36.64 -21.79 -44.39
N LEU A 24 36.17 -20.71 -45.02
CA LEU A 24 35.44 -20.76 -46.29
C LEU A 24 36.40 -20.57 -47.48
N ASN A 25 36.13 -21.27 -48.58
CA ASN A 25 36.90 -21.13 -49.81
C ASN A 25 36.40 -19.94 -50.66
N LYS A 26 37.14 -19.61 -51.72
CA LYS A 26 36.82 -18.46 -52.61
C LYS A 26 35.42 -18.55 -53.22
N ASP A 27 34.99 -19.74 -53.62
CA ASP A 27 33.68 -19.92 -54.27
C ASP A 27 32.54 -19.83 -53.25
N GLU A 28 32.77 -20.23 -52.00
CA GLU A 28 31.84 -20.07 -50.88
C GLU A 28 31.73 -18.62 -50.43
N LEU A 29 32.85 -17.91 -50.32
CA LEU A 29 32.86 -16.47 -50.03
C LEU A 29 32.19 -15.66 -51.13
N GLN A 30 32.36 -16.02 -52.40
CA GLN A 30 31.65 -15.40 -53.52
C GLN A 30 30.13 -15.65 -53.42
N LYS A 31 29.71 -16.87 -53.05
CA LYS A 31 28.29 -17.18 -52.83
C LYS A 31 27.67 -16.43 -51.66
N LEU A 32 28.45 -16.10 -50.63
CA LEU A 32 27.99 -15.25 -49.52
C LEU A 32 27.88 -13.78 -49.95
N LEU A 33 28.78 -13.31 -50.81
CA LEU A 33 28.72 -11.95 -51.36
C LEU A 33 27.56 -11.79 -52.36
N ASP A 34 27.23 -12.85 -53.09
CA ASP A 34 26.17 -12.84 -54.11
C ASP A 34 24.76 -13.11 -53.51
N ASP A 35 24.65 -13.51 -52.23
CA ASP A 35 23.38 -13.84 -51.57
C ASP A 35 23.36 -13.40 -50.10
N ASP A 36 22.81 -12.21 -49.87
CA ASP A 36 22.67 -11.60 -48.54
C ASP A 36 21.92 -12.50 -47.54
N ASN A 37 21.01 -13.37 -48.00
CA ASN A 37 20.27 -14.26 -47.10
C ASN A 37 21.19 -15.30 -46.44
N LYS A 38 22.23 -15.75 -47.14
CA LYS A 38 23.22 -16.69 -46.57
C LYS A 38 24.13 -16.00 -45.57
N LEU A 39 24.43 -14.71 -45.78
CA LEU A 39 25.17 -13.90 -44.83
C LEU A 39 24.33 -13.67 -43.56
N GLU A 40 23.04 -13.37 -43.69
CA GLU A 40 22.11 -13.29 -42.56
C GLU A 40 22.03 -14.61 -41.79
N GLU A 41 21.93 -15.74 -42.48
CA GLU A 41 21.90 -17.08 -41.86
C GLU A 41 23.14 -17.35 -41.01
N LEU A 42 24.34 -17.02 -41.51
CA LEU A 42 25.58 -17.13 -40.73
C LEU A 42 25.60 -16.21 -39.50
N ILE A 43 25.03 -15.01 -39.61
CA ILE A 43 24.94 -14.07 -38.48
C ILE A 43 23.95 -14.58 -37.42
N TYR A 44 22.82 -15.16 -37.83
CA TYR A 44 21.89 -15.81 -36.90
C TYR A 44 22.52 -17.05 -36.24
N ASP A 45 23.43 -17.72 -36.93
CA ASP A 45 24.12 -18.87 -36.39
C ASP A 45 25.25 -18.53 -35.40
N GLU A 46 25.74 -17.30 -35.41
CA GLU A 46 26.75 -16.79 -34.50
C GLU A 46 26.32 -16.94 -33.04
N HIS A 47 27.22 -17.49 -32.22
CA HIS A 47 26.93 -17.83 -30.84
C HIS A 47 26.47 -16.60 -30.02
N GLN A 48 27.06 -15.43 -30.26
CA GLN A 48 26.67 -14.21 -29.56
C GLN A 48 25.24 -13.76 -29.87
N VAL A 49 24.78 -13.89 -31.12
CA VAL A 49 23.42 -13.52 -31.53
C VAL A 49 22.40 -14.45 -30.87
N LYS A 50 22.66 -15.77 -30.88
CA LYS A 50 21.85 -16.76 -30.17
C LYS A 50 21.76 -16.48 -28.66
N GLN A 51 22.88 -16.12 -28.02
CA GLN A 51 22.88 -15.79 -26.60
C GLN A 51 22.11 -14.50 -26.28
N LEU A 52 22.14 -13.51 -27.17
CA LEU A 52 21.34 -12.30 -27.05
C LEU A 52 19.84 -12.61 -27.15
N ASP A 53 19.44 -13.47 -28.08
CA ASP A 53 18.04 -13.89 -28.21
C ASP A 53 17.58 -14.67 -26.97
N ILE A 54 18.37 -15.62 -26.47
CA ILE A 54 18.07 -16.32 -25.22
C ILE A 54 17.94 -15.32 -24.06
N THR A 55 18.86 -14.37 -23.95
CA THR A 55 18.82 -13.36 -22.89
C THR A 55 17.58 -12.48 -23.00
N LYS A 56 17.21 -12.08 -24.22
CA LYS A 56 15.98 -11.32 -24.51
C LYS A 56 14.75 -12.13 -24.10
N GLU A 57 14.66 -13.40 -24.49
CA GLU A 57 13.54 -14.28 -24.12
C GLU A 57 13.46 -14.46 -22.60
N ASN A 58 14.61 -14.64 -21.92
CA ASN A 58 14.67 -14.74 -20.47
C ASN A 58 14.16 -13.48 -19.79
N VAL A 59 14.59 -12.29 -20.26
CA VAL A 59 14.14 -11.01 -19.73
C VAL A 59 12.66 -10.79 -20.01
N MET A 60 12.18 -11.10 -21.22
CA MET A 60 10.76 -10.99 -21.60
C MET A 60 9.89 -11.89 -20.72
N THR A 61 10.31 -13.14 -20.51
CA THR A 61 9.62 -14.10 -19.65
C THR A 61 9.60 -13.62 -18.20
N SER A 62 10.74 -13.19 -17.67
CA SER A 62 10.84 -12.67 -16.31
C SER A 62 10.00 -11.41 -16.11
N ASN A 63 10.07 -10.46 -17.05
CA ASN A 63 9.28 -9.23 -17.00
C ASN A 63 7.78 -9.54 -17.05
N LYS A 64 7.36 -10.45 -17.94
CA LYS A 64 5.98 -10.93 -18.03
C LYS A 64 5.51 -11.52 -16.69
N SER A 65 6.28 -12.42 -16.08
CA SER A 65 5.92 -13.00 -14.78
C SER A 65 5.82 -11.95 -13.67
N ILE A 66 6.71 -10.94 -13.66
CA ILE A 66 6.64 -9.83 -12.69
C ILE A 66 5.40 -8.97 -12.92
N ALA A 67 5.08 -8.66 -14.18
CA ALA A 67 3.89 -7.89 -14.52
C ALA A 67 2.61 -8.64 -14.12
N GLU A 68 2.52 -9.93 -14.43
CA GLU A 68 1.40 -10.79 -14.02
C GLU A 68 1.27 -10.86 -12.50
N TYR A 69 2.39 -11.00 -11.78
CA TYR A 69 2.39 -10.96 -10.32
C TYR A 69 1.90 -9.60 -9.81
N ASN A 70 2.41 -8.49 -10.33
CA ASN A 70 1.99 -7.14 -9.92
C ASN A 70 0.49 -6.94 -10.15
N LEU A 71 -0.03 -7.30 -11.32
CA LEU A 71 -1.46 -7.27 -11.63
C LEU A 71 -2.28 -8.15 -10.66
N SER A 72 -1.75 -9.32 -10.25
CA SER A 72 -2.39 -10.18 -9.26
C SER A 72 -2.44 -9.58 -7.84
N GLN A 73 -1.52 -8.65 -7.52
CA GLN A 73 -1.49 -7.98 -6.22
C GLN A 73 -2.44 -6.79 -6.15
N GLU A 74 -2.72 -6.11 -7.27
CA GLU A 74 -3.65 -4.97 -7.32
C GLU A 74 -5.01 -5.24 -6.65
N PRO A 75 -5.74 -6.33 -6.92
CA PRO A 75 -7.03 -6.59 -6.27
C PRO A 75 -6.89 -6.83 -4.76
N LYS A 76 -5.82 -7.48 -4.31
CA LYS A 76 -5.56 -7.71 -2.88
C LYS A 76 -5.30 -6.40 -2.16
N LEU A 77 -4.49 -5.53 -2.76
CA LEU A 77 -4.17 -4.22 -2.21
C LEU A 77 -5.40 -3.30 -2.21
N ALA A 78 -6.23 -3.34 -3.26
CA ALA A 78 -7.50 -2.64 -3.30
C ALA A 78 -8.47 -3.13 -2.21
N SER A 79 -8.62 -4.45 -2.05
CA SER A 79 -9.45 -5.04 -1.00
C SER A 79 -8.96 -4.64 0.40
N ALA A 80 -7.65 -4.74 0.66
CA ALA A 80 -7.09 -4.37 1.96
C ALA A 80 -7.28 -2.88 2.28
N LYS A 81 -7.14 -1.99 1.29
CA LYS A 81 -7.43 -0.57 1.44
C LYS A 81 -8.90 -0.32 1.77
N GLN A 82 -9.81 -1.02 1.09
CA GLN A 82 -11.25 -0.89 1.35
C GLN A 82 -11.62 -1.41 2.75
N GLU A 83 -11.09 -2.55 3.16
CA GLU A 83 -11.30 -3.12 4.49
C GLU A 83 -10.76 -2.19 5.58
N LEU A 84 -9.57 -1.62 5.38
CA LEU A 84 -9.00 -0.64 6.29
C LEU A 84 -9.88 0.61 6.41
N ALA A 85 -10.34 1.17 5.29
CA ALA A 85 -11.22 2.32 5.28
C ALA A 85 -12.54 2.02 6.02
N HIS A 86 -13.14 0.85 5.78
CA HIS A 86 -14.35 0.42 6.45
C HIS A 86 -14.15 0.22 7.96
N THR A 87 -13.07 -0.46 8.35
CA THR A 87 -12.75 -0.69 9.77
C THR A 87 -12.47 0.63 10.50
N TYR A 88 -11.82 1.59 9.83
CA TYR A 88 -11.61 2.92 10.39
C TYR A 88 -12.92 3.69 10.55
N GLU A 89 -13.81 3.65 9.55
CA GLU A 89 -15.12 4.30 9.64
C GLU A 89 -15.96 3.72 10.80
N THR A 90 -15.96 2.40 10.97
CA THR A 90 -16.65 1.75 12.09
C THR A 90 -16.05 2.10 13.43
N PHE A 91 -14.71 2.14 13.54
CA PHE A 91 -14.01 2.60 14.74
C PHE A 91 -14.43 4.02 15.14
N VAL A 92 -14.40 4.98 14.20
CA VAL A 92 -14.81 6.37 14.47
C VAL A 92 -16.27 6.46 14.92
N LYS A 93 -17.17 5.64 14.36
CA LYS A 93 -18.57 5.57 14.81
C LYS A 93 -18.69 5.04 16.23
N ILE A 94 -17.92 4.01 16.59
CA ILE A 94 -17.92 3.42 17.93
C ILE A 94 -17.33 4.40 18.94
N GLU A 95 -16.22 5.05 18.61
CA GLU A 95 -15.57 6.05 19.46
C GLU A 95 -16.53 7.20 19.80
N LYS A 96 -17.25 7.73 18.80
CA LYS A 96 -18.30 8.74 19.03
C LYS A 96 -19.37 8.26 20.00
N LYS A 97 -19.91 7.06 19.76
CA LYS A 97 -20.94 6.47 20.65
C LYS A 97 -20.41 6.24 22.05
N TYR A 98 -19.16 5.79 22.19
CA TYR A 98 -18.53 5.58 23.49
C TYR A 98 -18.44 6.89 24.28
N GLU A 99 -17.97 7.97 23.65
CA GLU A 99 -17.85 9.26 24.33
C GLU A 99 -19.23 9.83 24.71
N GLU A 100 -20.24 9.69 23.85
CA GLU A 100 -21.63 10.05 24.19
C GLU A 100 -22.15 9.26 25.40
N LEU A 101 -21.94 7.94 25.42
CA LEU A 101 -22.43 7.08 26.50
C LEU A 101 -21.69 7.33 27.81
N LYS A 102 -20.38 7.59 27.73
CA LYS A 102 -19.54 7.92 28.87
C LYS A 102 -20.01 9.21 29.54
N GLN A 103 -20.23 10.29 28.78
CA GLN A 103 -20.71 11.56 29.35
C GLN A 103 -22.10 11.40 29.98
N LYS A 104 -23.02 10.66 29.35
CA LYS A 104 -24.34 10.36 29.92
C LYS A 104 -24.25 9.56 31.23
N TYR A 105 -23.37 8.56 31.27
CA TYR A 105 -23.14 7.76 32.47
C TYR A 105 -22.58 8.61 33.61
N GLU A 106 -21.59 9.46 33.34
CA GLU A 106 -21.02 10.34 34.37
C GLU A 106 -22.05 11.35 34.91
N ALA A 107 -22.97 11.84 34.09
CA ALA A 107 -24.06 12.72 34.50
C ALA A 107 -25.08 11.98 35.38
N ALA A 108 -25.53 10.79 34.96
CA ALA A 108 -26.45 9.96 35.73
C ALA A 108 -25.86 9.55 37.09
N LYS A 109 -24.59 9.15 37.10
CA LYS A 109 -23.88 8.77 38.33
C LYS A 109 -23.81 9.92 39.33
N SER A 110 -23.48 11.14 38.90
CA SER A 110 -23.46 12.30 39.80
C SER A 110 -24.86 12.69 40.31
N ASP A 111 -25.90 12.45 39.50
CA ASP A 111 -27.27 12.72 39.90
C ASP A 111 -27.72 11.74 40.99
N GLU A 112 -27.46 10.45 40.81
CA GLU A 112 -27.67 9.39 41.81
C GLU A 112 -26.90 9.67 43.11
N GLU A 113 -25.62 10.06 43.01
CA GLU A 113 -24.83 10.47 44.19
C GLU A 113 -25.48 11.66 44.94
N SER A 114 -26.13 12.58 44.23
CA SER A 114 -26.85 13.70 44.85
C SER A 114 -28.14 13.25 45.54
N GLU A 115 -28.82 12.25 44.98
CA GLU A 115 -30.02 11.65 45.58
C GLU A 115 -29.69 10.89 46.87
N VAL A 116 -28.60 10.11 46.88
CA VAL A 116 -28.11 9.44 48.09
C VAL A 116 -27.80 10.42 49.23
N ILE A 117 -27.27 11.61 48.90
CA ILE A 117 -27.03 12.66 49.91
C ILE A 117 -28.36 13.20 50.46
N ALA A 118 -29.36 13.39 49.59
CA ALA A 118 -30.69 13.83 50.00
C ALA A 118 -31.41 12.79 50.88
N GLU A 119 -31.33 11.51 50.52
CA GLU A 119 -31.90 10.42 51.31
C GLU A 119 -31.30 10.36 52.72
N LYS A 120 -29.96 10.42 52.84
CA LYS A 120 -29.28 10.45 54.15
C LYS A 120 -29.72 11.63 55.02
N PHE A 121 -30.04 12.78 54.41
CA PHE A 121 -30.57 13.93 55.14
C PHE A 121 -31.99 13.69 55.63
N LEU A 122 -32.86 13.13 54.79
CA LEU A 122 -34.23 12.77 55.16
C LEU A 122 -34.28 11.70 56.27
N GLU A 123 -33.30 10.80 56.30
CA GLU A 123 -33.11 9.82 57.38
C GLU A 123 -32.60 10.43 58.69
N GLY A 124 -32.16 11.69 58.68
CA GLY A 124 -31.55 12.36 59.84
C GLY A 124 -30.10 11.93 60.12
N SER A 125 -29.47 11.20 59.19
CA SER A 125 -28.09 10.70 59.29
C SER A 125 -27.03 11.77 59.03
N THR A 126 -27.42 12.97 58.58
CA THR A 126 -26.52 14.12 58.37
C THR A 126 -27.15 15.43 58.87
N GLY A 127 -26.31 16.34 59.37
CA GLY A 127 -26.74 17.67 59.82
C GLY A 127 -27.01 18.62 58.65
N VAL A 128 -27.80 19.68 58.90
CA VAL A 128 -28.23 20.63 57.87
C VAL A 128 -27.06 21.28 57.13
N ASP A 129 -26.06 21.80 57.85
CA ASP A 129 -24.93 22.51 57.22
C ASP A 129 -24.10 21.58 56.32
N VAL A 130 -23.85 20.35 56.77
CA VAL A 130 -23.12 19.32 56.03
C VAL A 130 -23.90 18.89 54.79
N PHE A 131 -25.22 18.73 54.91
CA PHE A 131 -26.10 18.44 53.78
C PHE A 131 -26.03 19.54 52.72
N ILE A 132 -26.19 20.81 53.11
CA ILE A 132 -26.18 21.95 52.18
C ILE A 132 -24.87 22.00 51.40
N GLU A 133 -23.72 21.85 52.07
CA GLU A 133 -22.41 21.87 51.41
C GLU A 133 -22.26 20.73 50.39
N GLN A 134 -22.56 19.49 50.79
CA GLN A 134 -22.37 18.31 49.93
C GLN A 134 -23.38 18.25 48.79
N PHE A 135 -24.67 18.51 49.08
CA PHE A 135 -25.73 18.43 48.09
C PHE A 135 -25.60 19.50 47.02
N ILE A 136 -25.35 20.76 47.40
CA ILE A 136 -25.16 21.84 46.41
C ILE A 136 -23.96 21.54 45.52
N SER A 137 -22.85 21.10 46.11
CA SER A 137 -21.64 20.73 45.36
C SER A 137 -21.93 19.62 44.34
N LYS A 138 -22.55 18.52 44.78
CA LYS A 138 -22.83 17.35 43.93
C LYS A 138 -23.91 17.62 42.88
N ARG A 139 -24.99 18.31 43.25
CA ARG A 139 -26.07 18.67 42.31
C ARG A 139 -25.59 19.67 41.25
N THR A 140 -24.71 20.60 41.62
CA THR A 140 -24.05 21.49 40.65
C THR A 140 -23.21 20.70 39.65
N GLU A 141 -22.41 19.74 40.13
CA GLU A 141 -21.63 18.84 39.28
C GLU A 141 -22.52 18.03 38.32
N ALA A 142 -23.65 17.49 38.82
CA ALA A 142 -24.61 16.75 38.01
C ALA A 142 -25.18 17.62 36.88
N HIS A 143 -25.60 18.85 37.18
CA HIS A 143 -26.08 19.78 36.16
C HIS A 143 -25.01 20.15 35.13
N GLN A 144 -23.78 20.40 35.58
CA GLN A 144 -22.66 20.69 34.66
C GLN A 144 -22.40 19.52 33.71
N ARG A 145 -22.39 18.27 34.21
CA ARG A 145 -22.19 17.07 33.39
C ARG A 145 -23.36 16.82 32.43
N LYS A 146 -24.59 17.09 32.86
CA LYS A 146 -25.77 17.02 31.97
C LYS A 146 -25.64 17.98 30.79
N VAL A 147 -25.30 19.24 31.06
CA VAL A 147 -25.07 20.24 30.00
C VAL A 147 -23.90 19.84 29.09
N LYS A 148 -22.80 19.33 29.65
CA LYS A 148 -21.66 18.81 28.86
C LYS A 148 -22.08 17.67 27.94
N SER A 149 -22.86 16.71 28.45
CA SER A 149 -23.37 15.59 27.67
C SER A 149 -24.28 16.07 26.53
N GLU A 150 -25.17 17.01 26.79
CA GLU A 150 -26.06 17.60 25.77
C GLU A 150 -25.25 18.33 24.69
N LYS A 151 -24.25 19.12 25.11
CA LYS A 151 -23.39 19.87 24.19
C LYS A 151 -22.49 18.97 23.35
N LEU A 152 -21.97 17.89 23.92
CA LEU A 152 -21.16 16.92 23.19
C LEU A 152 -21.98 16.28 22.06
N VAL A 153 -23.21 15.85 22.34
CA VAL A 153 -24.11 15.26 21.33
C VAL A 153 -24.35 16.26 20.19
N GLU A 154 -24.59 17.53 20.50
CA GLU A 154 -24.74 18.59 19.50
C GLU A 154 -23.48 18.78 18.64
N LEU A 155 -22.29 18.77 19.25
CA LEU A 155 -21.00 18.91 18.56
C LEU A 155 -20.65 17.71 17.67
N ILE A 156 -21.00 16.49 18.12
CA ILE A 156 -20.84 15.26 17.33
C ILE A 156 -21.78 15.28 16.13
N GLN A 157 -23.04 15.70 16.32
CA GLN A 157 -24.06 15.75 15.27
C GLN A 157 -23.83 16.88 14.26
N SER A 158 -23.27 18.01 14.69
CA SER A 158 -22.88 19.13 13.82
C SER A 158 -21.55 18.91 13.08
N GLY A 159 -20.85 17.80 13.33
CA GLY A 159 -19.58 17.47 12.66
C GLY A 159 -18.37 18.33 13.07
N SER A 160 -18.53 19.20 14.08
CA SER A 160 -17.53 20.22 14.46
C SER A 160 -16.28 19.63 15.13
N LEU A 161 -16.36 18.41 15.70
CA LEU A 161 -15.23 17.75 16.37
C LEU A 161 -14.21 17.11 15.41
N ILE A 162 -14.49 17.03 14.10
CA ILE A 162 -13.61 16.42 13.09
C ILE A 162 -12.68 17.48 12.44
N LYS A 163 -12.12 18.42 13.21
CA LYS A 163 -11.09 19.36 12.71
C LYS A 163 -9.78 19.36 13.50
N GLY A 164 -9.65 18.54 14.54
CA GLY A 164 -8.46 18.51 15.41
C GLY A 164 -7.43 17.41 15.10
N GLY A 165 -7.74 16.44 14.23
CA GLY A 165 -6.83 15.37 13.84
C GLY A 165 -6.42 15.52 12.39
N ASN A 166 -5.26 16.13 12.14
CA ASN A 166 -4.70 16.24 10.80
C ASN A 166 -4.20 14.86 10.35
N ILE A 167 -5.10 14.03 9.80
CA ILE A 167 -4.73 12.82 9.08
C ILE A 167 -5.45 12.88 7.74
N THR A 168 -4.70 13.36 6.74
CA THR A 168 -5.09 13.32 5.34
C THR A 168 -5.39 11.88 4.93
N VAL A 169 -6.67 11.56 4.79
CA VAL A 169 -7.07 10.40 3.99
C VAL A 169 -6.75 10.76 2.53
N PRO A 170 -5.98 9.97 1.78
CA PRO A 170 -5.78 10.26 0.38
C PRO A 170 -7.13 10.12 -0.33
N SER A 171 -7.64 11.24 -0.82
CA SER A 171 -8.82 11.31 -1.67
C SER A 171 -8.69 10.35 -2.85
N SER A 172 -9.82 9.71 -3.16
CA SER A 172 -10.08 8.92 -4.34
C SER A 172 -9.46 9.51 -5.61
N VAL A 173 -8.51 8.80 -6.22
CA VAL A 173 -8.19 9.00 -7.63
C VAL A 173 -9.13 8.11 -8.43
N ASN A 174 -10.20 8.75 -8.89
CA ASN A 174 -11.01 8.36 -10.03
C ASN A 174 -10.09 8.09 -11.24
N ASN A 175 -10.01 6.86 -11.72
CA ASN A 175 -9.31 6.55 -12.96
C ASN A 175 -10.35 6.31 -14.06
N GLN A 176 -10.73 7.41 -14.71
CA GLN A 176 -11.48 7.39 -15.96
C GLN A 176 -10.57 6.89 -17.08
N SER A 177 -11.17 6.06 -17.93
CA SER A 177 -10.68 5.62 -19.23
C SER A 177 -10.17 6.80 -20.06
N GLY A 178 -8.86 6.89 -20.23
CA GLY A 178 -8.22 7.86 -21.11
C GLY A 178 -6.86 7.33 -21.52
N ALA A 179 -6.68 7.04 -22.81
CA ALA A 179 -5.39 6.68 -23.37
C ALA A 179 -4.44 7.89 -23.23
N VAL A 180 -3.49 7.79 -22.30
CA VAL A 180 -2.35 8.72 -22.17
C VAL A 180 -1.09 8.01 -22.68
N PRO A 181 -0.21 8.70 -23.43
CA PRO A 181 1.01 8.09 -23.96
C PRO A 181 1.92 7.75 -22.78
N TYR A 182 2.36 6.49 -22.73
CA TYR A 182 3.24 5.96 -21.69
C TYR A 182 4.55 6.75 -21.63
N GLN A 183 4.70 7.61 -20.62
CA GLN A 183 6.00 8.00 -20.08
C GLN A 183 6.18 7.28 -18.75
N ALA A 184 7.14 6.36 -18.70
CA ALA A 184 7.42 5.54 -17.54
C ALA A 184 7.94 6.38 -16.36
N PRO A 185 7.32 6.33 -15.16
CA PRO A 185 7.88 6.92 -13.96
C PRO A 185 8.59 5.82 -13.17
N TYR A 186 9.91 5.71 -13.30
CA TYR A 186 10.70 5.00 -12.29
C TYR A 186 10.91 5.94 -11.10
N PRO A 187 10.52 5.58 -9.86
CA PRO A 187 10.84 6.39 -8.70
C PRO A 187 12.33 6.27 -8.41
N THR A 188 12.96 7.43 -8.30
CA THR A 188 14.29 7.59 -7.72
C THR A 188 14.30 7.00 -6.31
N SER A 189 15.37 6.28 -5.97
CA SER A 189 15.71 5.74 -4.63
C SER A 189 15.01 4.45 -4.16
N TRP A 190 15.47 3.30 -4.66
CA TRP A 190 15.48 2.05 -3.89
C TRP A 190 16.88 1.43 -3.99
N LYS A 191 17.64 1.50 -2.88
CA LYS A 191 18.81 0.65 -2.68
C LYS A 191 18.28 -0.78 -2.51
N LEU A 192 18.51 -1.66 -3.47
CA LEU A 192 18.25 -3.09 -3.34
C LEU A 192 19.31 -3.72 -2.44
N PRO A 193 18.96 -4.43 -1.35
CA PRO A 193 19.81 -5.47 -0.78
C PRO A 193 19.42 -6.78 -1.47
N TYR A 194 19.91 -7.04 -2.70
CA TYR A 194 19.58 -8.29 -3.38
C TYR A 194 20.69 -9.34 -3.24
N THR A 195 20.85 -9.83 -2.01
CA THR A 195 21.53 -11.10 -1.71
C THR A 195 20.89 -11.76 -0.47
N ALA A 196 19.56 -11.90 -0.41
CA ALA A 196 18.89 -12.82 0.51
C ALA A 196 17.39 -12.84 0.19
N GLY A 197 16.82 -14.00 -0.11
CA GLY A 197 15.37 -14.17 -0.17
C GLY A 197 14.81 -14.61 -1.53
N MET A 198 15.45 -15.57 -2.18
CA MET A 198 14.92 -16.26 -3.36
C MET A 198 13.91 -17.37 -2.96
N ALA A 199 13.22 -17.24 -1.82
CA ALA A 199 12.58 -18.37 -1.15
C ALA A 199 11.11 -18.59 -1.50
N ASN A 200 10.47 -17.79 -2.37
CA ASN A 200 9.03 -17.95 -2.61
C ASN A 200 8.51 -17.55 -4.01
N MET A 201 9.37 -17.50 -5.04
CA MET A 201 8.88 -17.45 -6.42
C MET A 201 8.44 -18.86 -6.85
N PRO A 202 7.26 -19.03 -7.47
CA PRO A 202 6.97 -20.26 -8.18
C PRO A 202 7.90 -20.34 -9.39
N THR A 203 8.92 -21.19 -9.29
CA THR A 203 9.81 -21.55 -10.39
C THR A 203 9.00 -22.24 -11.47
N ALA A 204 9.03 -21.71 -12.70
CA ALA A 204 8.43 -22.36 -13.86
C ALA A 204 9.03 -23.78 -14.01
N GLY A 205 8.15 -24.78 -14.00
CA GLY A 205 8.49 -26.17 -13.79
C GLY A 205 9.39 -26.77 -14.86
N SER A 206 10.39 -27.51 -14.37
CA SER A 206 11.10 -28.56 -15.08
C SER A 206 10.14 -29.67 -15.52
N TYR A 207 9.95 -29.84 -16.83
CA TYR A 207 9.40 -31.06 -17.41
C TYR A 207 10.52 -31.79 -18.17
N LEU A 208 11.00 -32.89 -17.60
CA LEU A 208 11.73 -33.95 -18.31
C LEU A 208 10.82 -35.19 -18.33
N PRO A 209 10.52 -35.81 -19.49
CA PRO A 209 9.89 -37.11 -19.51
C PRO A 209 10.92 -38.23 -19.37
N ARG A 210 10.43 -39.35 -18.84
CA ARG A 210 11.14 -40.56 -18.44
C ARG A 210 11.17 -41.60 -19.56
#